data_AF-A0A0M3JCG6-F1
#
_entry.id   AF-A0A0M3JCG6-F1
#
_cell.length_a   1.000
_cell.length_b   1.000
_cell.length_c   1.000
_cell.angle_alpha   90.00
_cell.angle_beta   90.00
_cell.angle_gamma   90.00
#
_symmetry.space_group_name_H-M   'P 1'
#
loop_
_entity.id
_entity.type
_entity.pdbx_description
1 polymer ?
#
loop_
_entity_poly.entity_id
_entity_poly.type
_entity_poly.pdbx_seq_one_letter_code
_entity_poly.pdbx_strand_id
1 'polypeptide(L)'
;MRRETAEGELYLGLKIFRFYFRCPNCLAEITFKTDLENCDYQQEHGATRLFEAFKLYQQEEKAKETQEEEDKKDPMKMLEKRTQMSRAEMEAIGKLEELQEINRQHEAFNPDMYLASQSMMQAEVS
;
A
#
# COMPACT_ATOMS: atom_id res chain seq x y z
N MET A 1 23.06 11.33 6.62
CA MET A 1 23.13 10.10 7.43
C MET A 1 23.55 10.49 8.83
N ARG A 2 22.73 10.20 9.84
CA ARG A 2 23.03 10.47 11.25
C ARG A 2 23.49 9.17 11.91
N ARG A 3 24.53 9.25 12.74
CA ARG A 3 25.06 8.12 13.51
C ARG A 3 24.89 8.40 15.00
N GLU A 4 24.38 7.42 15.71
CA GLU A 4 24.24 7.42 17.17
C GLU A 4 24.88 6.15 17.73
N THR A 5 25.43 6.23 18.94
CA THR A 5 25.85 5.03 19.66
C THR A 5 24.61 4.45 20.35
N ALA A 6 24.33 3.17 20.14
CA ALA A 6 23.22 2.51 20.83
C ALA A 6 23.57 2.39 22.32
N GLU A 7 22.98 3.25 23.14
CA GLU A 7 23.19 3.21 24.59
C GLU A 7 22.55 1.95 25.18
N GLY A 8 23.33 1.16 25.92
CA GLY A 8 22.88 -0.09 26.55
C GLY A 8 23.16 -1.38 25.78
N GLU A 9 23.57 -1.30 24.52
CA GLU A 9 23.89 -2.48 23.69
C GLU A 9 25.39 -2.48 23.35
N LEU A 10 26.16 -3.31 24.08
CA LEU A 10 27.58 -3.53 23.86
C LEU A 10 27.80 -4.99 23.48
N TYR A 11 28.52 -5.25 22.39
CA TYR A 11 28.91 -6.60 22.00
C TYR A 11 30.35 -6.85 22.42
N LEU A 12 30.58 -7.70 23.43
CA LEU A 12 31.92 -8.01 23.96
C LEU A 12 32.77 -6.76 24.29
N GLY A 13 32.12 -5.68 24.74
CA GLY A 13 32.77 -4.40 25.05
C GLY A 13 32.96 -3.45 23.85
N LEU A 14 32.56 -3.87 22.65
CA LEU A 14 32.52 -3.03 21.46
C LEU A 14 31.18 -2.29 21.37
N LYS A 15 31.24 -1.04 20.93
CA LYS A 15 30.07 -0.17 20.79
C LYS A 15 29.27 -0.55 19.55
N ILE A 16 27.97 -0.76 19.71
CA ILE A 16 27.05 -0.89 18.60
C ILE A 16 26.61 0.50 18.14
N PHE A 17 26.56 0.69 16.81
CA PHE A 17 26.12 1.94 16.20
C PHE A 17 24.75 1.77 15.57
N ARG A 18 23.91 2.80 15.76
CA ARG A 18 22.63 2.98 15.10
C ARG A 18 22.78 4.06 14.03
N PHE A 19 22.30 3.76 12.83
CA PHE A 19 22.34 4.65 11.68
C PHE A 19 20.94 5.03 11.26
N TYR A 20 20.78 6.31 10.93
CA TYR A 20 19.53 6.90 10.47
C TYR A 20 19.69 7.42 9.03
N PHE A 21 18.80 6.94 8.17
CA PHE A 21 18.69 7.34 6.77
C PHE A 21 17.27 7.80 6.49
N ARG A 22 17.08 8.61 5.45
CA ARG A 22 15.74 9.00 4.98
C ARG A 22 15.51 8.41 3.61
N CYS A 23 14.32 7.86 3.39
CA CYS A 23 13.91 7.39 2.07
C CYS A 23 13.73 8.58 1.11
N PRO A 24 14.28 8.56 -0.11
CA PRO A 24 14.10 9.66 -1.06
C PRO A 24 12.65 9.85 -1.51
N ASN A 25 11.82 8.80 -1.45
CA ASN A 25 10.44 8.85 -1.95
C ASN A 25 9.43 9.27 -0.87
N CYS A 26 9.48 8.65 0.31
CA CYS A 26 8.49 8.90 1.38
C CYS A 26 9.02 9.77 2.52
N LEU A 27 10.32 10.15 2.51
CA LEU A 27 11.00 10.91 3.55
C LEU A 27 10.95 10.27 4.96
N ALA A 28 10.43 9.04 5.07
CA ALA A 28 10.40 8.28 6.31
C ALA A 28 11.82 7.94 6.75
N GLU A 29 12.03 7.91 8.06
CA GLU A 29 13.29 7.56 8.67
C GLU A 29 13.44 6.03 8.76
N ILE A 30 14.58 5.55 8.30
CA ILE A 30 14.95 4.13 8.31
C ILE A 30 16.15 3.97 9.25
N THR A 31 16.03 3.03 10.19
CA THR A 31 17.06 2.73 11.20
C THR A 31 17.65 1.34 11.07
N PHE A 32 18.97 1.29 11.14
CA PHE A 32 19.74 0.04 11.21
C PHE A 32 20.74 0.08 12.36
N LYS A 33 20.90 -1.04 13.05
CA LYS A 33 21.94 -1.29 14.03
C LYS A 33 23.02 -2.18 13.45
N THR A 34 24.25 -1.98 13.90
CA THR A 34 25.36 -2.84 13.52
C THR A 34 25.32 -4.11 14.35
N ASP A 35 25.34 -5.28 13.73
CA ASP A 35 25.41 -6.58 14.39
C ASP A 35 26.81 -7.18 14.21
N LEU A 36 27.60 -7.15 15.29
CA LEU A 36 28.99 -7.59 15.28
C LEU A 36 29.14 -9.12 15.33
N GLU A 37 28.12 -9.85 15.76
CA GLU A 37 28.17 -11.31 15.82
C GLU A 37 28.11 -11.91 14.41
N ASN A 38 27.21 -11.38 13.59
CA ASN A 38 26.95 -11.87 12.24
C ASN A 38 27.67 -11.07 11.14
N CYS A 39 28.47 -10.06 11.50
CA CYS A 39 29.13 -9.14 10.58
C CYS A 39 28.16 -8.46 9.59
N ASP A 40 26.97 -8.08 10.05
CA ASP A 40 25.88 -7.54 9.23
C ASP A 40 25.13 -6.39 9.95
N TYR A 41 24.06 -5.84 9.36
CA TYR A 41 23.29 -4.71 9.92
C TYR A 41 21.83 -5.05 10.19
N GLN A 42 21.46 -5.28 11.43
CA GLN A 42 20.06 -5.54 11.78
C GLN A 42 19.18 -4.30 11.56
N GLN A 43 18.00 -4.51 11.00
CA GLN A 43 17.02 -3.45 10.79
C GLN A 43 16.14 -3.28 12.03
N GLU A 44 15.86 -2.03 12.44
CA GLU A 44 14.88 -1.73 13.50
C GLU A 44 13.56 -1.20 12.92
N HIS A 45 13.60 -0.09 12.17
CA HIS A 45 12.38 0.58 11.70
C HIS A 45 12.47 1.03 10.24
N GLY A 46 11.32 1.05 9.56
CA GLY A 46 11.11 1.79 8.31
C GLY A 46 11.52 1.10 7.01
N ALA A 47 11.97 -0.15 7.06
CA ALA A 47 12.32 -0.92 5.85
C ALA A 47 11.93 -2.40 5.99
N THR A 48 12.28 -3.20 4.98
CA THR A 48 12.37 -4.66 5.10
C THR A 48 13.57 -5.08 4.26
N ARG A 49 14.35 -6.06 4.72
CA ARG A 49 15.45 -6.59 3.90
C ARG A 49 14.87 -7.31 2.68
N LEU A 50 15.56 -7.23 1.53
CA LEU A 50 15.09 -7.88 0.30
C LEU A 50 14.88 -9.39 0.49
N PHE A 51 15.77 -10.06 1.23
CA PHE A 51 15.64 -11.49 1.55
C PHE A 51 14.40 -11.80 2.40
N GLU A 52 14.12 -10.98 3.40
CA GLU A 52 12.95 -11.14 4.26
C GLU A 52 11.65 -10.89 3.48
N ALA A 53 11.63 -9.85 2.65
CA ALA A 53 10.51 -9.56 1.76
C ALA A 53 10.23 -10.72 0.79
N PHE A 54 11.27 -11.30 0.20
CA PHE A 54 11.13 -12.46 -0.69
C PHE A 54 10.64 -13.71 0.06
N LYS A 55 11.14 -13.96 1.28
CA LYS A 55 10.71 -15.08 2.10
C LYS A 55 9.25 -14.93 2.54
N LEU A 56 8.84 -13.73 2.94
CA LEU A 56 7.45 -13.40 3.27
C LEU A 56 6.54 -13.66 2.06
N TYR A 57 6.92 -13.14 0.88
CA TYR A 57 6.18 -13.37 -0.36
C TYR A 57 6.00 -14.86 -0.66
N GLN A 58 7.08 -15.67 -0.58
CA GLN A 58 6.98 -17.11 -0.79
C GLN A 58 6.09 -17.83 0.24
N GLN A 59 6.10 -17.38 1.49
CA GLN A 59 5.25 -17.95 2.53
C GLN A 59 3.77 -17.63 2.27
N GLU A 60 3.48 -16.41 1.84
CA GLU A 60 2.13 -16.00 1.44
C GLU A 60 1.62 -16.77 0.21
N GLU A 61 2.48 -16.99 -0.79
CA GLU A 61 2.11 -17.83 -1.95
C GLU A 61 1.78 -19.26 -1.53
N LYS A 62 2.62 -19.90 -0.72
CA LYS A 62 2.35 -21.25 -0.21
C LYS A 62 1.07 -21.33 0.62
N ALA A 63 0.77 -20.30 1.42
CA ALA A 63 -0.46 -20.23 2.19
C ALA A 63 -1.69 -20.12 1.28
N LYS A 64 -1.60 -19.35 0.18
CA LYS A 64 -2.66 -19.27 -0.82
C LYS A 64 -2.86 -20.59 -1.56
N GLU A 65 -1.77 -21.24 -1.99
CA GLU A 65 -1.81 -22.53 -2.67
C GLU A 65 -2.48 -23.60 -1.81
N THR A 66 -2.06 -23.71 -0.54
CA THR A 66 -2.69 -24.67 0.40
C THR A 66 -4.17 -24.39 0.61
N GLN A 67 -4.58 -23.12 0.71
CA GLN A 67 -5.99 -22.76 0.81
C GLN A 67 -6.77 -23.12 -0.46
N GLU A 68 -6.19 -22.91 -1.64
CA GLU A 68 -6.79 -23.32 -2.91
C GLU A 68 -6.89 -24.83 -3.07
N GLU A 69 -5.91 -25.60 -2.59
CA GLU A 69 -5.99 -27.06 -2.56
C GLU A 69 -7.12 -27.55 -1.64
N GLU A 70 -7.29 -26.94 -0.46
CA GLU A 70 -8.43 -27.22 0.41
C GLU A 70 -9.76 -26.86 -0.24
N ASP A 71 -9.83 -25.73 -0.95
CA ASP A 71 -11.02 -25.33 -1.71
C ASP A 71 -11.31 -26.29 -2.88
N LYS A 72 -10.29 -26.93 -3.46
CA LYS A 72 -10.45 -27.94 -4.53
C LYS A 72 -10.95 -29.28 -4.00
N LYS A 73 -10.69 -29.61 -2.73
CA LYS A 73 -11.17 -30.85 -2.10
C LYS A 73 -12.70 -30.85 -1.92
N ASP A 74 -13.31 -29.68 -1.73
CA ASP A 74 -14.76 -29.54 -1.60
C ASP A 74 -15.38 -28.80 -2.81
N PRO A 75 -16.10 -29.50 -3.71
CA PRO A 75 -16.68 -28.88 -4.90
C PRO A 75 -17.72 -27.80 -4.59
N MET A 76 -18.41 -27.85 -3.44
CA MET A 76 -19.39 -26.82 -3.06
C MET A 76 -18.70 -25.52 -2.66
N LYS A 77 -17.59 -25.62 -1.91
CA LYS A 77 -16.80 -24.47 -1.48
C LYS A 77 -16.16 -23.74 -2.68
N MET A 78 -15.69 -24.50 -3.68
CA MET A 78 -15.20 -23.93 -4.93
C MET A 78 -16.29 -23.13 -5.67
N LEU A 79 -17.52 -23.67 -5.73
CA LEU A 79 -18.64 -23.01 -6.39
C LEU A 79 -19.07 -21.73 -5.67
N GLU A 80 -19.08 -21.76 -4.33
CA GLU A 80 -19.36 -20.58 -3.50
C GLU A 80 -18.33 -19.47 -3.74
N LYS A 81 -17.03 -19.81 -3.70
CA LYS A 81 -15.93 -18.87 -3.97
C LYS A 81 -16.05 -18.26 -5.37
N ARG A 82 -16.34 -19.07 -6.39
CA ARG A 82 -16.52 -18.58 -7.77
C ARG A 82 -17.71 -17.61 -7.88
N THR A 83 -18.84 -17.94 -7.25
CA THR A 83 -20.03 -17.07 -7.22
C THR A 83 -19.73 -15.76 -6.52
N GLN A 84 -19.02 -15.80 -5.38
CA GLN A 84 -18.62 -14.62 -4.63
C GLN A 84 -17.66 -13.73 -5.44
N MET A 85 -16.67 -14.33 -6.12
CA MET A 85 -15.74 -13.58 -6.98
C MET A 85 -16.49 -12.91 -8.14
N SER A 86 -17.38 -13.62 -8.81
CA SER A 86 -18.18 -13.06 -9.91
C SER A 86 -19.07 -11.90 -9.44
N ARG A 87 -19.67 -12.01 -8.25
CA ARG A 87 -20.45 -10.93 -7.65
C ARG A 87 -19.58 -9.71 -7.33
N ALA A 88 -18.40 -9.91 -6.74
CA ALA A 88 -17.49 -8.83 -6.41
C ALA A 88 -16.97 -8.10 -7.67
N GLU A 89 -16.70 -8.85 -8.74
CA GLU A 89 -16.29 -8.30 -10.03
C GLU A 89 -17.41 -7.45 -10.65
N MET A 90 -18.66 -7.96 -10.68
CA MET A 90 -19.81 -7.18 -11.14
C MET A 90 -20.01 -5.89 -10.34
N GLU A 91 -19.87 -5.96 -9.00
CA GLU A 91 -19.98 -4.77 -8.14
C GLU A 91 -18.85 -3.75 -8.41
N ALA A 92 -17.62 -4.22 -8.62
CA ALA A 92 -16.49 -3.36 -8.95
C ALA A 92 -16.69 -2.67 -10.32
N ILE A 93 -17.17 -3.40 -11.33
CA ILE A 93 -17.49 -2.85 -12.65
C ILE A 93 -18.60 -1.80 -12.55
N GLY A 94 -19.69 -2.11 -11.82
CA GLY A 94 -20.78 -1.15 -11.63
C GLY A 94 -20.31 0.17 -10.98
N LYS A 95 -19.43 0.09 -9.96
CA LYS A 95 -18.83 1.28 -9.34
C LYS A 95 -17.97 2.09 -10.32
N LEU A 96 -17.23 1.42 -11.21
CA LEU A 96 -16.43 2.09 -12.23
C LEU A 96 -17.33 2.79 -13.26
N GLU A 97 -18.43 2.16 -13.67
CA GLU A 97 -19.39 2.75 -14.60
C GLU A 97 -20.06 4.00 -14.00
N GLU A 98 -20.45 3.96 -12.73
CA GLU A 98 -21.00 5.10 -12.00
C GLU A 98 -20.01 6.27 -11.94
N LEU A 99 -18.74 6.00 -11.58
CA LEU A 99 -17.70 7.03 -11.56
C LEU A 99 -17.43 7.63 -12.95
N GLN A 100 -17.44 6.81 -14.00
CA GLN A 100 -17.30 7.29 -15.37
C GLN A 100 -18.48 8.16 -15.79
N GLU A 101 -19.70 7.82 -15.39
CA GLU A 101 -20.89 8.62 -15.68
C GLU A 101 -20.82 9.99 -14.98
N ILE A 102 -20.43 10.01 -13.70
CA ILE A 102 -20.20 11.26 -12.96
C ILE A 102 -19.14 12.12 -13.65
N ASN A 103 -18.01 11.52 -14.06
CA ASN A 103 -16.95 12.24 -14.77
C ASN A 103 -17.45 12.81 -16.11
N ARG A 104 -18.21 12.04 -16.90
CA ARG A 104 -18.81 12.54 -18.16
C ARG A 104 -19.77 13.71 -17.91
N GLN A 105 -20.57 13.66 -16.85
CA GLN A 105 -21.46 14.76 -16.46
C GLN A 105 -20.66 16.01 -16.06
N HIS A 106 -19.58 15.84 -15.29
CA HIS A 106 -18.70 16.94 -14.90
C HIS A 106 -17.96 17.56 -16.09
N GLU A 107 -17.53 16.76 -17.08
CA GLU A 107 -16.92 17.28 -18.32
C GLU A 107 -17.93 18.10 -19.16
N ALA A 108 -19.19 17.68 -19.20
CA ALA A 108 -20.25 18.42 -19.88
C ALA A 108 -20.61 19.73 -19.15
N PHE A 109 -20.52 19.74 -17.81
CA PHE A 109 -20.78 20.92 -17.00
C PHE A 109 -19.52 21.76 -16.82
N ASN A 110 -19.24 22.64 -17.78
CA ASN A 110 -18.10 23.54 -17.69
C ASN A 110 -18.38 24.62 -16.61
N PRO A 111 -17.64 24.64 -15.47
CA PRO A 111 -17.90 25.57 -14.37
C PRO A 111 -17.82 27.05 -14.80
N ASP A 112 -17.01 27.35 -15.82
CA ASP A 112 -16.91 28.69 -16.41
C ASP A 112 -18.22 29.10 -17.12
N MET A 113 -18.91 28.16 -17.78
CA MET A 113 -20.21 28.42 -18.41
C MET A 113 -21.32 28.62 -17.37
N TYR A 114 -21.28 27.88 -16.26
CA TYR A 114 -22.21 28.05 -15.16
C TYR A 114 -22.06 29.43 -14.49
N LEU A 115 -20.81 29.83 -14.19
CA LEU A 115 -20.50 31.15 -13.63
C LEU A 115 -20.91 32.28 -14.58
N ALA A 116 -20.66 32.12 -15.88
CA ALA A 116 -21.12 33.08 -16.89
C ALA A 116 -22.65 33.20 -16.89
N SER A 117 -23.39 32.08 -16.87
CA SER A 117 -24.85 32.10 -16.84
C SER A 117 -25.43 32.76 -15.58
N GLN A 118 -24.81 32.55 -14.41
CA GLN A 118 -25.21 33.20 -13.17
C GLN A 118 -24.99 34.71 -13.22
N SER A 119 -23.85 35.14 -13.78
CA SER A 119 -23.54 36.57 -13.91
C SER A 119 -24.52 37.29 -14.86
N MET A 120 -24.97 36.62 -15.92
CA MET A 120 -25.97 37.15 -16.85
C MET A 120 -27.35 37.26 -16.20
N MET A 121 -27.77 36.25 -15.43
CA MET A 121 -29.03 36.30 -14.66
C MET A 121 -29.03 37.41 -13.59
N GLN A 122 -27.88 37.72 -12.98
CA GLN A 122 -27.78 38.81 -12.00
C GLN A 122 -27.84 40.20 -12.66
N ALA A 123 -27.36 40.32 -13.89
CA ALA A 123 -27.41 41.57 -14.65
C ALA A 123 -28.81 41.89 -15.21
N GLU A 124 -29.66 40.90 -15.45
CA GLU A 124 -31.05 41.11 -15.94
C GLU A 124 -32.04 41.48 -14.82
N VAL A 125 -31.67 41.31 -13.56
CA VAL A 125 -32.54 41.58 -12.38
C VAL A 125 -32.22 42.94 -11.72
N SER A 126 -31.26 43.70 -12.24
CA SER A 126 -30.94 45.09 -11.81
C SER A 126 -31.40 46.11 -12.84
#